data_AF-A0A6L4AV50-F1
#
_entry.id   AF-A0A6L4AV50-F1
#
_cell.length_a   1.000
_cell.length_b   1.000
_cell.length_c   1.000
_cell.angle_alpha   90.00
_cell.angle_beta   90.00
_cell.angle_gamma   90.00
#
_symmetry.space_group_name_H-M   'P 1'
#
loop_
_entity.id
_entity.type
_entity.pdbx_description
1 polymer ?
#
loop_
_entity_poly.entity_id
_entity_poly.type
_entity_poly.pdbx_seq_one_letter_code
_entity_poly.pdbx_strand_id
1 'polypeptide(L)'
;MTTTLANAILDLDEKGRLLNPVFKGETKKAGRYGFRGDVALKFAEQFADEKRPPEIVTDQVMMVCDDGKTIPFFTSFLLSFEYLALVHEVLGPYFTPTGKYIVFCDNIDLSKKYTVKLGEISYTVLPIDEATVYNETLELLYLEKNDLKKFDTAGKLDAVANGATKFSSTYTPLTYEEGLKIMGPIRDLGANRPV
;
A
#
# COMPACT_ATOMS: atom_id res chain seq x y z
N MET A 1 -32.44 -10.11 -3.17
CA MET A 1 -31.50 -9.40 -2.29
C MET A 1 -30.18 -10.14 -2.38
N THR A 2 -29.29 -9.67 -3.25
CA THR A 2 -27.92 -10.15 -3.37
C THR A 2 -27.17 -9.64 -2.15
N THR A 3 -26.79 -10.54 -1.25
CA THR A 3 -25.88 -10.25 -0.15
C THR A 3 -24.55 -9.87 -0.80
N THR A 4 -24.30 -8.57 -0.97
CA THR A 4 -22.96 -8.06 -1.27
C THR A 4 -22.08 -8.62 -0.17
N LEU A 5 -21.19 -9.58 -0.50
CA LEU A 5 -20.22 -10.07 0.47
C LEU A 5 -19.50 -8.83 1.01
N ALA A 6 -19.66 -8.55 2.30
CA ALA A 6 -18.91 -7.51 2.98
C ALA A 6 -17.44 -7.81 2.72
N ASN A 7 -16.81 -6.99 1.88
CA ASN A 7 -15.41 -7.10 1.49
C ASN A 7 -14.73 -5.77 1.82
N ALA A 8 -13.69 -5.77 2.65
CA ALA A 8 -12.94 -4.57 3.03
C ALA A 8 -12.54 -3.71 1.82
N ILE A 9 -12.13 -4.33 0.71
CA ILE A 9 -11.75 -3.62 -0.52
C ILE A 9 -12.99 -3.02 -1.21
N LEU A 10 -14.13 -3.72 -1.22
CA LEU A 10 -15.37 -3.17 -1.79
C LEU A 10 -15.90 -2.01 -0.95
N ASP A 11 -15.80 -2.05 0.37
CA ASP A 11 -16.20 -0.94 1.23
C ASP A 11 -15.32 0.31 1.01
N LEU A 12 -14.01 0.14 0.75
CA LEU A 12 -13.14 1.24 0.31
C LEU A 12 -13.55 1.81 -1.07
N ASP A 13 -14.00 0.94 -1.98
CA ASP A 13 -14.48 1.32 -3.32
C ASP A 13 -15.79 2.11 -3.24
N GLU A 14 -16.73 1.65 -2.42
CA GLU A 14 -18.01 2.33 -2.15
C GLU A 14 -17.78 3.72 -1.53
N LYS A 15 -16.73 3.87 -0.71
CA LYS A 15 -16.26 5.16 -0.17
C LYS A 15 -15.52 6.02 -1.19
N GLY A 16 -15.41 5.58 -2.46
CA GLY A 16 -14.75 6.30 -3.54
C GLY A 16 -13.23 6.43 -3.39
N ARG A 17 -12.61 5.57 -2.58
CA ARG A 17 -11.18 5.67 -2.26
C ARG A 17 -10.27 4.94 -3.23
N LEU A 18 -10.78 3.96 -3.98
CA LEU A 18 -9.97 3.20 -4.93
C LEU A 18 -9.86 3.94 -6.26
N LEU A 19 -8.63 4.26 -6.66
CA LEU A 19 -8.33 5.05 -7.86
C LEU A 19 -7.41 4.28 -8.79
N ASN A 20 -7.41 4.68 -10.07
CA ASN A 20 -6.50 4.18 -11.11
C ASN A 20 -6.28 2.64 -11.05
N PRO A 21 -7.35 1.83 -11.05
CA PRO A 21 -7.22 0.40 -10.87
C PRO A 21 -6.45 -0.23 -12.03
N VAL A 22 -5.27 -0.77 -11.72
CA VAL A 22 -4.57 -1.74 -12.58
C VAL A 22 -5.23 -3.12 -12.44
N PHE A 23 -5.80 -3.40 -11.26
CA PHE A 23 -6.62 -4.59 -11.00
C PHE A 23 -7.60 -4.32 -9.85
N LYS A 24 -8.83 -4.81 -9.96
CA LYS A 24 -9.83 -4.83 -8.89
C LYS A 24 -10.79 -5.99 -9.15
N GLY A 25 -10.78 -7.01 -8.31
CA GLY A 25 -11.58 -8.21 -8.58
C GLY A 25 -11.16 -9.44 -7.77
N GLU A 26 -11.88 -10.54 -8.01
CA GLU A 26 -11.49 -11.87 -7.52
C GLU A 26 -10.14 -12.28 -8.13
N THR A 27 -9.26 -12.84 -7.31
CA THR A 27 -7.95 -13.34 -7.77
C THR A 27 -8.04 -14.80 -8.20
N LYS A 28 -6.90 -15.46 -8.45
CA LYS A 28 -6.87 -16.89 -8.80
C LYS A 28 -7.05 -17.79 -7.58
N LYS A 29 -6.77 -17.27 -6.38
CA LYS A 29 -7.10 -17.93 -5.11
C LYS A 29 -8.61 -17.76 -4.83
N ALA A 30 -9.34 -18.87 -4.75
CA ALA A 30 -10.76 -18.86 -4.42
C ALA A 30 -11.03 -18.10 -3.10
N GLY A 31 -12.04 -17.23 -3.13
CA GLY A 31 -12.45 -16.41 -1.97
C GLY A 31 -11.61 -15.16 -1.74
N ARG A 32 -10.49 -14.97 -2.46
CA ARG A 32 -9.68 -13.76 -2.35
C ARG A 32 -10.13 -12.70 -3.34
N TYR A 33 -10.32 -11.48 -2.82
CA TYR A 33 -10.48 -10.27 -3.62
C TYR A 33 -9.20 -9.45 -3.54
N GLY A 34 -8.81 -8.79 -4.63
CA GLY A 34 -7.56 -8.05 -4.70
C GLY A 34 -7.74 -6.69 -5.36
N PHE A 35 -6.82 -5.78 -5.02
CA PHE A 35 -6.73 -4.46 -5.62
C PHE A 35 -5.27 -4.11 -5.93
N ARG A 36 -5.07 -3.50 -7.11
CA ARG A 36 -3.86 -2.79 -7.50
C ARG A 36 -4.23 -1.46 -8.13
N GLY A 37 -3.63 -0.36 -7.66
CA GLY A 37 -3.96 0.99 -8.11
C GLY A 37 -3.50 1.99 -7.06
N ASP A 38 -4.26 3.05 -6.85
CA ASP A 38 -3.97 4.06 -5.83
C ASP A 38 -5.14 4.17 -4.83
N VAL A 39 -4.87 4.67 -3.63
CA VAL A 39 -5.89 4.87 -2.60
C VAL A 39 -5.93 6.33 -2.16
N ALA A 40 -7.11 6.94 -2.23
CA ALA A 40 -7.38 8.26 -1.67
C ALA A 40 -7.29 8.22 -0.14
N LEU A 41 -6.31 8.93 0.41
CA LEU A 41 -6.13 9.08 1.84
C LEU A 41 -6.94 10.28 2.36
N LYS A 42 -6.87 11.42 1.66
CA LYS A 42 -7.61 12.64 1.98
C LYS A 42 -8.27 13.22 0.73
N PHE A 43 -9.59 13.43 0.78
CA PHE A 43 -10.31 14.11 -0.30
C PHE A 43 -10.13 15.63 -0.22
N ALA A 44 -10.06 16.29 -1.37
CA ALA A 44 -10.09 17.75 -1.42
C ALA A 44 -11.47 18.27 -0.98
N GLU A 45 -11.50 19.49 -0.42
CA GLU A 45 -12.75 20.19 -0.15
C GLU A 45 -13.53 20.39 -1.46
N GLN A 46 -14.78 19.90 -1.47
CA GLN A 46 -15.69 20.01 -2.62
C GLN A 46 -16.37 21.37 -2.61
N PHE A 47 -16.18 22.12 -3.69
CA PHE A 47 -16.96 23.33 -3.97
C PHE A 47 -17.93 23.00 -5.10
N ALA A 48 -19.23 22.98 -4.80
CA ALA A 48 -20.28 22.60 -5.75
C ALA A 48 -20.03 21.20 -6.37
N ASP A 49 -20.46 20.99 -7.62
CA ASP A 49 -20.46 19.68 -8.30
C ASP A 49 -19.10 19.32 -8.96
N GLU A 50 -18.03 20.08 -8.69
CA GLU A 50 -16.72 19.81 -9.29
C GLU A 50 -16.02 18.62 -8.62
N LYS A 51 -15.86 17.52 -9.37
CA LYS A 51 -15.09 16.35 -8.91
C LYS A 51 -13.59 16.66 -8.97
N ARG A 52 -13.01 17.03 -7.84
CA ARG A 52 -11.57 17.30 -7.69
C ARG A 52 -10.79 16.01 -7.41
N PRO A 53 -9.51 15.92 -7.83
CA PRO A 53 -8.64 14.85 -7.37
C PRO A 53 -8.48 14.92 -5.85
N PRO A 54 -8.19 13.78 -5.18
CA PRO A 54 -7.87 13.80 -3.75
C PRO A 54 -6.65 14.69 -3.47
N GLU A 55 -6.61 15.26 -2.27
CA GLU A 55 -5.48 16.07 -1.81
C GLU A 55 -4.27 15.19 -1.51
N ILE A 56 -4.50 14.00 -0.94
CA ILE A 56 -3.44 13.06 -0.58
C ILE A 56 -3.83 11.66 -1.03
N VAL A 57 -2.89 10.99 -1.68
CA VAL A 57 -2.99 9.61 -2.17
C VAL A 57 -1.81 8.79 -1.66
N THR A 58 -2.01 7.48 -1.56
CA THR A 58 -0.91 6.50 -1.56
C THR A 58 -0.98 5.70 -2.84
N ASP A 59 0.15 5.60 -3.53
CA ASP A 59 0.19 5.11 -4.91
C ASP A 59 0.73 3.68 -5.00
N GLN A 60 0.57 3.05 -6.16
CA GLN A 60 1.13 1.73 -6.46
C GLN A 60 0.75 0.66 -5.42
N VAL A 61 -0.46 0.80 -4.86
CA VAL A 61 -1.02 -0.09 -3.86
C VAL A 61 -1.13 -1.49 -4.42
N MET A 62 -0.80 -2.49 -3.60
CA MET A 62 -1.20 -3.88 -3.79
C MET A 62 -1.76 -4.39 -2.47
N MET A 63 -3.01 -4.84 -2.49
CA MET A 63 -3.66 -5.41 -1.30
C MET A 63 -4.60 -6.55 -1.66
N VAL A 64 -4.82 -7.45 -0.71
CA VAL A 64 -5.77 -8.56 -0.84
C VAL A 64 -6.67 -8.64 0.38
N CYS A 65 -7.85 -9.20 0.20
CA CYS A 65 -8.83 -9.49 1.24
C CYS A 65 -9.24 -10.96 1.08
N ASP A 66 -8.89 -11.78 2.07
CA ASP A 66 -9.02 -13.25 2.00
C ASP A 66 -10.33 -13.76 2.62
N ASP A 67 -10.88 -13.01 3.59
CA ASP A 67 -12.02 -13.42 4.42
C ASP A 67 -13.22 -12.46 4.32
N GLY A 68 -13.14 -11.48 3.42
CA GLY A 68 -14.10 -10.39 3.27
C GLY A 68 -13.96 -9.27 4.33
N LYS A 69 -13.31 -9.50 5.46
CA LYS A 69 -13.29 -8.53 6.56
C LYS A 69 -11.96 -7.80 6.68
N THR A 70 -10.86 -8.50 6.42
CA THR A 70 -9.52 -8.03 6.76
C THR A 70 -8.60 -7.99 5.55
N ILE A 71 -7.65 -7.06 5.59
CA ILE A 71 -6.57 -6.91 4.63
C ILE A 71 -5.30 -7.47 5.27
N PRO A 72 -4.95 -8.75 5.05
CA PRO A 72 -3.76 -9.36 5.64
C PRO A 72 -2.45 -8.90 4.98
N PHE A 73 -2.52 -8.31 3.79
CA PHE A 73 -1.35 -7.80 3.07
C PHE A 73 -1.69 -6.47 2.38
N PHE A 74 -0.82 -5.49 2.59
CA PHE A 74 -0.84 -4.21 1.89
C PHE A 74 0.60 -3.75 1.66
N THR A 75 0.87 -3.29 0.45
CA THR A 75 2.09 -2.53 0.14
C THR A 75 1.78 -1.33 -0.73
N SER A 76 2.51 -0.23 -0.56
CA SER A 76 2.29 1.00 -1.31
C SER A 76 3.50 1.94 -1.32
N PHE A 77 3.38 3.00 -2.12
CA PHE A 77 4.27 4.15 -2.15
C PHE A 77 3.70 5.28 -1.28
N LEU A 78 4.57 5.94 -0.52
CA LEU A 78 4.29 7.17 0.21
C LEU A 78 5.28 8.26 -0.20
N LEU A 79 4.74 9.36 -0.72
CA LEU A 79 5.53 10.54 -1.04
C LEU A 79 6.13 11.19 0.22
N SER A 80 5.42 11.12 1.34
CA SER A 80 5.87 11.64 2.63
C SER A 80 5.63 10.63 3.74
N PHE A 81 6.58 10.47 4.64
CA PHE A 81 6.47 9.64 5.85
C PHE A 81 5.25 10.03 6.68
N GLU A 82 4.92 11.33 6.71
CA GLU A 82 3.78 11.84 7.48
C GLU A 82 2.45 11.19 7.06
N TYR A 83 2.32 10.78 5.79
CA TYR A 83 1.11 10.16 5.25
C TYR A 83 0.84 8.77 5.83
N LEU A 84 1.79 8.18 6.55
CA LEU A 84 1.59 6.92 7.28
C LEU A 84 0.44 7.02 8.28
N ALA A 85 0.23 8.18 8.92
CA ALA A 85 -0.90 8.38 9.82
C ALA A 85 -2.24 8.31 9.07
N LEU A 86 -2.31 8.86 7.86
CA LEU A 86 -3.52 8.79 7.03
C LEU A 86 -3.76 7.37 6.48
N VAL A 87 -2.69 6.64 6.14
CA VAL A 87 -2.79 5.19 5.83
C VAL A 87 -3.41 4.46 7.02
N HIS A 88 -2.93 4.74 8.24
CA HIS A 88 -3.46 4.10 9.44
C HIS A 88 -4.93 4.48 9.71
N GLU A 89 -5.29 5.76 9.56
CA GLU A 89 -6.67 6.22 9.72
C GLU A 89 -7.63 5.53 8.72
N VAL A 90 -7.23 5.45 7.45
CA VAL A 90 -8.09 4.97 6.36
C VAL A 90 -8.11 3.45 6.26
N LEU A 91 -6.96 2.79 6.36
CA LEU A 91 -6.81 1.35 6.12
C LEU A 91 -6.64 0.54 7.41
N GLY A 92 -6.17 1.18 8.49
CA GLY A 92 -5.97 0.54 9.80
C GLY A 92 -7.21 -0.19 10.35
N PRO A 93 -8.45 0.30 10.16
CA PRO A 93 -9.65 -0.44 10.56
C PRO A 93 -9.83 -1.83 9.90
N TYR A 94 -9.18 -2.07 8.75
CA TYR A 94 -9.21 -3.38 8.06
C TYR A 94 -7.94 -4.19 8.30
N PHE A 95 -6.96 -3.61 8.99
CA PHE A 95 -5.69 -4.26 9.30
C PHE A 95 -5.79 -5.09 10.58
N THR A 96 -4.88 -6.05 10.72
CA THR A 96 -4.76 -6.95 11.87
C THR A 96 -3.33 -6.92 12.39
N PRO A 97 -3.09 -7.18 13.68
CA PRO A 97 -1.73 -7.16 14.24
C PRO A 97 -0.75 -8.14 13.57
N THR A 98 -1.26 -9.19 12.90
CA THR A 98 -0.47 -10.22 12.23
C THR A 98 -0.27 -9.99 10.73
N GLY A 99 -0.88 -8.94 10.18
CA GLY A 99 -0.77 -8.62 8.75
C GLY A 99 0.61 -8.15 8.33
N LYS A 100 0.77 -7.96 7.03
CA LYS A 100 2.03 -7.55 6.38
C LYS A 100 1.81 -6.22 5.68
N TYR A 101 2.26 -5.15 6.33
CA TYR A 101 2.05 -3.77 5.91
C TYR A 101 3.39 -3.13 5.60
N ILE A 102 3.69 -2.99 4.31
CA ILE A 102 4.98 -2.51 3.83
C ILE A 102 4.75 -1.19 3.11
N VAL A 103 5.41 -0.12 3.51
CA VAL A 103 5.33 1.16 2.81
C VAL A 103 6.71 1.56 2.34
N PHE A 104 6.79 1.91 1.06
CA PHE A 104 7.97 2.43 0.42
C PHE A 104 7.86 3.95 0.40
N CYS A 105 8.76 4.63 1.10
CA CYS A 105 8.65 6.03 1.43
C CYS A 105 9.78 6.84 0.79
N ASP A 106 9.42 7.88 0.05
CA ASP A 106 10.35 8.72 -0.70
C ASP A 106 11.26 9.55 0.22
N ASN A 107 10.70 10.23 1.22
CA ASN A 107 11.41 11.24 1.99
C ASN A 107 12.05 10.73 3.30
N ILE A 108 12.54 9.49 3.32
CA ILE A 108 13.40 8.98 4.40
C ILE A 108 14.81 8.68 3.90
N ASP A 109 15.78 8.57 4.81
CA ASP A 109 17.17 8.21 4.46
C ASP A 109 17.22 6.86 3.74
N LEU A 110 17.83 6.84 2.54
CA LEU A 110 17.89 5.67 1.65
C LEU A 110 18.64 4.47 2.25
N SER A 111 19.46 4.70 3.28
CA SER A 111 20.19 3.65 4.00
C SER A 111 19.42 3.06 5.18
N LYS A 112 18.27 3.62 5.55
CA LYS A 112 17.55 3.29 6.77
C LYS A 112 16.30 2.48 6.47
N LYS A 113 15.97 1.55 7.37
CA LYS A 113 14.76 0.73 7.33
C LYS A 113 14.16 0.72 8.73
N TYR A 114 12.85 0.88 8.82
CA TYR A 114 12.18 1.06 10.10
C TYR A 114 11.01 0.11 10.29
N THR A 115 10.73 -0.15 11.57
CA THR A 115 9.44 -0.68 12.01
C THR A 115 8.72 0.42 12.78
N VAL A 116 7.57 0.86 12.29
CA VAL A 116 6.75 1.90 12.93
C VAL A 116 5.45 1.29 13.40
N LYS A 117 5.08 1.53 14.66
CA LYS A 117 3.84 1.01 15.25
C LYS A 117 2.84 2.15 15.49
N LEU A 118 1.63 1.98 15.00
CA LEU A 118 0.48 2.86 15.27
C LEU A 118 -0.66 2.00 15.83
N GLY A 119 -1.04 2.24 17.09
CA GLY A 119 -1.93 1.34 17.81
C GLY A 119 -1.35 -0.08 17.89
N GLU A 120 -2.12 -1.09 17.46
CA GLU A 120 -1.64 -2.48 17.39
C GLU A 120 -1.00 -2.84 16.03
N ILE A 121 -1.05 -1.93 15.06
CA ILE A 121 -0.61 -2.19 13.69
C ILE A 121 0.87 -1.83 13.54
N SER A 122 1.63 -2.78 12.98
CA SER A 122 3.06 -2.61 12.69
C SER A 122 3.27 -2.42 11.19
N TYR A 123 3.97 -1.35 10.82
CA TYR A 123 4.35 -1.02 9.46
C TYR A 123 5.84 -1.22 9.26
N THR A 124 6.22 -1.92 8.20
CA THR A 124 7.58 -1.93 7.67
C THR A 124 7.73 -0.73 6.76
N VAL A 125 8.56 0.23 7.15
CA VAL A 125 8.82 1.46 6.37
C VAL A 125 10.20 1.36 5.73
N LEU A 126 10.22 1.35 4.40
CA LEU A 126 11.41 1.17 3.58
C LEU A 126 11.62 2.41 2.71
N PRO A 127 12.86 2.78 2.40
CA PRO A 127 13.14 3.87 1.48
C PRO A 127 12.85 3.42 0.05
N ILE A 128 12.53 4.37 -0.82
CA ILE A 128 12.45 4.17 -2.27
C ILE A 128 12.91 5.43 -2.98
N ASP A 129 13.48 5.26 -4.16
CA ASP A 129 13.96 6.35 -5.01
C ASP A 129 13.38 6.17 -6.42
N GLU A 130 14.18 5.75 -7.41
CA GLU A 130 13.73 5.61 -8.81
C GLU A 130 13.02 4.27 -9.12
N ALA A 131 12.86 3.39 -8.13
CA ALA A 131 12.24 2.08 -8.31
C ALA A 131 10.71 2.12 -8.20
N THR A 132 10.05 1.02 -8.57
CA THR A 132 8.60 0.85 -8.37
C THR A 132 8.34 -0.01 -7.14
N VAL A 133 7.23 0.22 -6.45
CA VAL A 133 6.78 -0.60 -5.31
C VAL A 133 6.70 -2.06 -5.70
N TYR A 134 6.26 -2.34 -6.93
CA TYR A 134 6.24 -3.71 -7.45
C TYR A 134 7.64 -4.33 -7.45
N ASN A 135 8.64 -3.67 -8.03
CA ASN A 135 9.99 -4.19 -8.10
C ASN A 135 10.62 -4.38 -6.72
N GLU A 136 10.52 -3.37 -5.87
CA GLU A 136 11.04 -3.40 -4.50
C GLU A 136 10.37 -4.50 -3.66
N THR A 137 9.05 -4.68 -3.81
CA THR A 137 8.32 -5.75 -3.14
C THR A 137 8.77 -7.12 -3.63
N LEU A 138 9.02 -7.30 -4.93
CA LEU A 138 9.52 -8.57 -5.45
C LEU A 138 10.89 -8.91 -4.87
N GLU A 139 11.81 -7.93 -4.85
CA GLU A 139 13.15 -8.10 -4.28
C GLU A 139 13.08 -8.44 -2.79
N LEU A 140 12.30 -7.68 -2.02
CA LEU A 140 12.09 -7.90 -0.59
C LEU A 140 11.55 -9.30 -0.27
N LEU A 141 10.70 -9.84 -1.15
CA LEU A 141 10.07 -11.14 -0.99
C LEU A 141 10.83 -12.28 -1.70
N TYR A 142 11.99 -12.00 -2.29
CA TYR A 142 12.79 -12.95 -3.08
C TYR A 142 11.97 -13.61 -4.20
N LEU A 143 11.14 -12.83 -4.89
CA LEU A 143 10.30 -13.27 -6.00
C LEU A 143 10.95 -12.91 -7.35
N GLU A 144 11.25 -13.92 -8.14
CA GLU A 144 11.88 -13.75 -9.44
C GLU A 144 10.89 -13.25 -10.51
N LYS A 145 11.25 -12.15 -11.19
CA LYS A 145 10.40 -11.57 -12.25
C LYS A 145 10.07 -12.56 -13.36
N ASN A 146 11.01 -13.45 -13.70
CA ASN A 146 10.81 -14.44 -14.75
C ASN A 146 9.73 -15.47 -14.39
N ASP A 147 9.65 -15.88 -13.11
CA ASP A 147 8.63 -16.81 -12.64
C ASP A 147 7.23 -16.19 -12.69
N LEU A 148 7.14 -14.86 -12.62
CA LEU A 148 5.87 -14.13 -12.65
C LEU A 148 5.36 -13.84 -14.06
N LYS A 149 6.17 -14.03 -15.11
CA LYS A 149 5.76 -13.76 -16.51
C LYS A 149 4.60 -14.64 -16.99
N LYS A 150 4.45 -15.84 -16.42
CA LYS A 150 3.35 -16.78 -16.73
C LYS A 150 2.01 -16.40 -16.10
N PHE A 151 2.00 -15.46 -15.15
CA PHE A 151 0.78 -15.05 -14.45
C PHE A 151 0.20 -13.77 -15.06
N ASP A 152 -1.13 -13.68 -15.06
CA ASP A 152 -1.85 -12.44 -15.29
C ASP A 152 -1.77 -11.51 -14.06
N THR A 153 -2.37 -10.32 -14.14
CA THR A 153 -2.29 -9.34 -13.06
C THR A 153 -2.82 -9.87 -11.72
N ALA A 154 -3.89 -10.67 -11.76
CA ALA A 154 -4.46 -11.34 -10.60
C ALA A 154 -3.51 -12.39 -10.00
N GLY A 155 -2.96 -13.28 -10.83
CA GLY A 155 -2.01 -14.30 -10.40
C GLY A 155 -0.70 -13.71 -9.85
N LYS A 156 -0.24 -12.57 -10.40
CA LYS A 156 0.90 -11.82 -9.85
C LYS A 156 0.60 -11.29 -8.46
N LEU A 157 -0.59 -10.72 -8.24
CA LEU A 157 -1.00 -10.25 -6.93
C LEU A 157 -1.08 -11.40 -5.92
N ASP A 158 -1.60 -12.57 -6.33
CA ASP A 158 -1.59 -13.76 -5.48
C ASP A 158 -0.18 -14.21 -5.09
N ALA A 159 0.74 -14.23 -6.06
CA ALA A 159 2.13 -14.62 -5.80
C ALA A 159 2.80 -13.66 -4.79
N VAL A 160 2.60 -12.35 -4.96
CA VAL A 160 3.13 -11.32 -4.04
C VAL A 160 2.52 -11.47 -2.65
N ALA A 161 1.19 -11.50 -2.52
CA ALA A 161 0.53 -11.61 -1.22
C ALA A 161 0.88 -12.91 -0.50
N ASN A 162 1.00 -14.03 -1.22
CA ASN A 162 1.41 -15.31 -0.65
C ASN A 162 2.89 -15.29 -0.22
N GLY A 163 3.78 -14.68 -1.01
CA GLY A 163 5.18 -14.48 -0.63
C GLY A 163 5.32 -13.68 0.66
N ALA A 164 4.54 -12.62 0.80
CA ALA A 164 4.53 -11.75 1.97
C ALA A 164 4.16 -12.48 3.28
N THR A 165 3.38 -13.58 3.23
CA THR A 165 3.07 -14.36 4.45
C THR A 165 4.31 -14.89 5.15
N LYS A 166 5.39 -15.15 4.39
CA LYS A 166 6.68 -15.63 4.89
C LYS A 166 7.62 -14.49 5.29
N PHE A 167 7.28 -13.26 4.93
CA PHE A 167 8.09 -12.10 5.24
C PHE A 167 8.12 -11.84 6.75
N SER A 168 9.32 -11.76 7.29
CA SER A 168 9.59 -11.26 8.62
C SER A 168 10.90 -10.48 8.57
N SER A 169 10.96 -9.39 9.33
CA SER A 169 12.15 -8.57 9.43
C SER A 169 12.22 -7.96 10.83
N THR A 170 13.42 -7.62 11.25
CA THR A 170 13.69 -6.92 12.52
C THR A 170 14.41 -5.62 12.19
N TYR A 171 13.67 -4.68 11.61
CA TYR A 171 14.19 -3.34 11.34
C TYR A 171 14.14 -2.45 12.58
N THR A 172 14.95 -1.39 12.58
CA THR A 172 15.06 -0.43 13.67
C THR A 172 13.68 0.10 14.05
N PRO A 173 13.23 -0.07 15.30
CA PRO A 173 12.00 0.55 15.76
C PRO A 173 12.09 2.08 15.67
N LEU A 174 11.03 2.73 15.22
CA LEU A 174 10.93 4.18 15.12
C LEU A 174 9.51 4.60 15.52
N THR A 175 9.38 5.52 16.46
CA THR A 175 8.06 6.12 16.75
C THR A 175 7.63 7.03 15.61
N TYR A 176 6.32 7.23 15.42
CA TYR A 176 5.83 8.12 14.38
C TYR A 176 6.33 9.56 14.60
N GLU A 177 6.34 10.03 15.84
CA GLU A 177 6.80 11.37 16.22
C GLU A 177 8.31 11.58 15.98
N GLU A 178 9.13 10.55 16.14
CA GLU A 178 10.55 10.60 15.77
C GLU A 178 10.72 10.61 14.25
N GLY A 179 9.94 9.81 13.53
CA GLY A 179 9.94 9.78 12.07
C GLY A 179 9.64 11.15 11.45
N LEU A 180 8.65 11.88 11.99
CA LEU A 180 8.34 13.24 11.57
C LEU A 180 9.50 14.23 11.76
N LYS A 181 10.40 13.99 12.73
CA LYS A 181 11.56 14.86 12.99
C LYS A 181 12.73 14.59 12.06
N ILE A 182 12.82 13.38 11.51
CA ILE A 182 13.97 12.93 10.71
C ILE A 182 13.64 12.76 9.21
N MET A 183 12.36 12.83 8.83
CA MET A 183 11.97 12.82 7.43
C MET A 183 12.60 14.00 6.70
N GLY A 184 13.11 13.74 5.50
CA GLY A 184 13.66 14.73 4.61
C GLY A 184 12.58 15.51 3.86
N PRO A 185 12.99 16.45 3.00
CA PRO A 185 12.06 17.06 2.05
C PRO A 185 11.53 16.00 1.09
N ILE A 186 10.29 16.19 0.63
CA ILE A 186 9.74 15.42 -0.50
C ILE A 186 10.65 15.63 -1.71
N ARG A 187 11.09 14.55 -2.35
CA ARG A 187 11.90 14.63 -3.56
C ARG A 187 10.99 14.92 -4.75
N ASP A 188 11.47 15.75 -5.66
CA ASP A 188 10.79 15.94 -6.93
C ASP A 188 11.01 14.73 -7.83
N LEU A 189 10.00 13.86 -7.91
CA LEU A 189 9.97 12.67 -8.78
C LEU A 189 10.10 12.99 -10.28
N GLY A 190 9.98 14.26 -10.67
CA GLY A 190 10.10 14.77 -12.03
C GLY A 190 11.46 15.40 -12.36
N ALA A 191 12.29 15.74 -11.36
CA ALA A 191 13.48 16.56 -11.56
C ALA A 191 14.53 15.95 -12.52
N ASN A 192 14.58 14.62 -12.61
CA ASN A 192 15.52 13.90 -13.47
C ASN A 192 14.89 13.32 -14.74
N ARG A 193 13.62 13.60 -15.04
CA ARG A 193 13.01 13.13 -16.28
C ARG A 193 13.59 13.93 -17.45
N PRO A 194 14.09 13.27 -18.52
CA PRO A 194 14.45 14.00 -19.74
C PRO A 194 13.21 14.69 -20.28
N VAL A 195 13.33 16.00 -20.54
CA VAL A 195 12.33 16.79 -21.27
C VAL A 195 12.19 16.34 -22.72
#